data_AF-A0A7X7P182-F1
#
_entry.id   AF-A0A7X7P182-F1
#
_cell.length_a   1.000
_cell.length_b   1.000
_cell.length_c   1.000
_cell.angle_alpha   90.00
_cell.angle_beta   90.00
_cell.angle_gamma   90.00
#
_symmetry.space_group_name_H-M   'P 1'
#
loop_
_entity.id
_entity.type
_entity.pdbx_description
1 polymer ?
#
loop_
_entity_poly.entity_id
_entity_poly.type
_entity_poly.pdbx_seq_one_letter_code
_entity_poly.pdbx_strand_id
1 'polypeptide(L)'
;MRACWLVLLLAGAMRAAGGPETAGPVPADPDLLEQVRLEFERAPDSSAVTRSLTRLLQARLPPDRAEWPPVFQAYDAALAGLAGKHARLPWDKYNRTRAGLAGLDALAAAHPESIEIRALRFFFCRGLPDLFQAGPTAEADLAALADLFARGADDSVAGDYRRKLRQALREAAPAGSEARRKLDAP
;
A
#
# COMPACT_ATOMS: atom_id res chain seq x y z
N MET A 1 57.76 -26.54 -19.59
CA MET A 1 57.08 -27.81 -19.96
C MET A 1 55.59 -27.57 -19.73
N ARG A 2 54.78 -27.33 -20.77
CA ARG A 2 53.87 -28.31 -21.45
C ARG A 2 53.04 -29.10 -20.41
N ALA A 3 51.71 -29.12 -20.38
CA ALA A 3 50.66 -28.98 -21.40
C ALA A 3 49.35 -28.57 -20.68
N CYS A 4 48.48 -27.71 -21.20
CA CYS A 4 47.58 -27.92 -22.35
C CYS A 4 46.72 -29.18 -22.20
N TRP A 5 45.54 -29.04 -21.60
CA TRP A 5 44.40 -29.91 -21.88
C TRP A 5 43.12 -29.06 -21.98
N LEU A 6 42.84 -28.66 -23.21
CA LEU A 6 41.48 -28.40 -23.68
C LEU A 6 40.77 -29.75 -23.77
N VAL A 7 39.57 -29.86 -23.19
CA VAL A 7 38.58 -30.83 -23.63
C VAL A 7 37.34 -30.03 -24.01
N LEU A 8 37.15 -29.90 -25.33
CA LEU A 8 35.89 -29.56 -25.98
C LEU A 8 35.00 -30.81 -25.94
N LEU A 9 33.77 -30.67 -25.44
CA LEU A 9 32.69 -31.59 -25.76
C LEU A 9 31.51 -30.82 -26.35
N LEU A 10 30.98 -31.43 -27.40
CA LEU A 10 29.98 -30.94 -28.32
C LEU A 10 28.56 -30.93 -27.74
N ALA A 11 27.80 -29.96 -28.24
CA ALA A 11 26.40 -30.04 -28.67
C ALA A 11 25.40 -30.76 -27.75
N GLY A 12 24.64 -29.93 -27.04
CA GLY A 12 23.29 -30.24 -26.58
C GLY A 12 22.41 -29.01 -26.74
N ALA A 13 22.03 -28.67 -27.98
CA ALA A 13 21.00 -27.68 -28.23
C ALA A 13 19.62 -28.29 -27.90
N MET A 14 19.27 -28.34 -26.62
CA MET A 14 17.87 -28.47 -26.21
C MET A 14 17.34 -27.10 -25.87
N ARG A 15 16.62 -26.54 -26.85
CA ARG A 15 15.70 -25.42 -26.68
C ARG A 15 14.47 -25.94 -25.92
N ALA A 16 14.51 -25.89 -24.59
CA ALA A 16 13.29 -25.92 -23.79
C ALA A 16 12.72 -24.49 -23.78
N ALA A 17 11.80 -24.26 -24.72
CA ALA A 17 10.89 -23.11 -24.66
C ALA A 17 10.00 -23.26 -23.42
N GLY A 18 9.99 -22.22 -22.60
CA GLY A 18 9.30 -22.18 -21.32
C GLY A 18 10.05 -21.25 -20.38
N GLY A 19 10.29 -20.00 -20.81
CA GLY A 19 10.55 -18.95 -19.84
C GLY A 19 9.38 -18.93 -18.85
N PRO A 20 9.59 -18.55 -17.58
CA PRO A 20 8.47 -18.29 -16.69
C PRO A 20 7.61 -17.26 -17.42
N GLU A 21 6.46 -17.73 -17.90
CA GLU A 21 5.32 -16.88 -18.19
C GLU A 21 5.13 -16.15 -16.87
N THR A 22 5.68 -14.94 -16.80
CA THR A 22 5.53 -14.07 -15.64
C THR A 22 4.04 -13.89 -15.54
N ALA A 23 3.41 -14.68 -14.67
CA ALA A 23 2.04 -14.47 -14.28
C ALA A 23 1.99 -12.99 -13.94
N GLY A 24 1.36 -12.22 -14.83
CA GLY A 24 1.22 -10.79 -14.62
C GLY A 24 0.57 -10.58 -13.25
N PRO A 25 0.78 -9.41 -12.62
CA PRO A 25 0.12 -9.10 -11.35
C PRO A 25 -1.35 -9.52 -11.44
N VAL A 26 -1.79 -10.37 -10.51
CA VAL A 26 -3.20 -10.80 -10.46
C VAL A 26 -4.03 -9.52 -10.50
N PRO A 27 -4.91 -9.30 -11.50
CA PRO A 27 -5.71 -8.10 -11.54
C PRO A 27 -6.51 -8.03 -10.24
N ALA A 28 -6.50 -6.88 -9.58
CA ALA A 28 -7.20 -6.71 -8.31
C ALA A 28 -8.68 -7.10 -8.50
N ASP A 29 -9.13 -8.11 -7.75
CA ASP A 29 -10.55 -8.48 -7.63
C ASP A 29 -11.31 -7.21 -7.17
N PRO A 30 -12.10 -6.58 -8.06
CA PRO A 30 -12.69 -5.26 -7.78
C PRO A 30 -13.74 -5.35 -6.67
N ASP A 31 -14.45 -6.48 -6.57
CA ASP A 31 -15.43 -6.72 -5.53
C ASP A 31 -14.76 -6.89 -4.16
N LEU A 32 -13.64 -7.63 -4.12
CA LEU A 32 -12.83 -7.75 -2.92
C LEU A 32 -12.27 -6.39 -2.49
N LEU A 33 -11.77 -5.58 -3.42
CA LEU A 33 -11.21 -4.27 -3.11
C LEU A 33 -12.26 -3.33 -2.52
N GLU A 34 -13.47 -3.33 -3.07
CA GLU A 34 -14.58 -2.54 -2.54
C GLU A 34 -14.99 -3.01 -1.14
N GLN A 35 -15.06 -4.33 -0.92
CA GLN A 35 -15.31 -4.89 0.41
C GLN A 35 -14.22 -4.46 1.41
N VAL A 36 -12.96 -4.48 0.99
CA VAL A 36 -11.82 -4.07 1.83
C VAL A 36 -11.91 -2.59 2.19
N ARG A 37 -12.18 -1.71 1.22
CA ARG A 37 -12.37 -0.26 1.44
C ARG A 37 -13.45 0.00 2.48
N LEU A 38 -14.61 -0.62 2.32
CA LEU A 38 -15.76 -0.43 3.21
C LEU A 38 -15.46 -0.88 4.64
N GLU A 39 -14.93 -2.08 4.83
CA GLU A 39 -14.66 -2.62 6.17
C GLU A 39 -13.45 -1.95 6.83
N PHE A 40 -12.47 -1.49 6.05
CA PHE A 40 -11.28 -0.83 6.58
C PHE A 40 -11.62 0.46 7.35
N GLU A 41 -12.69 1.17 6.98
CA GLU A 41 -13.16 2.36 7.71
C GLU A 41 -13.48 2.08 9.19
N ARG A 42 -13.85 0.84 9.51
CA ARG A 42 -14.17 0.40 10.87
C ARG A 42 -12.99 -0.24 11.59
N ALA A 43 -11.92 -0.58 10.86
CA ALA A 43 -10.76 -1.27 11.41
C ALA A 43 -10.01 -0.49 12.50
N PRO A 44 -9.82 0.86 12.39
CA PRO A 44 -9.18 1.64 13.44
C PRO A 44 -9.83 1.46 14.81
N ASP A 45 -11.14 1.28 14.87
CA ASP A 45 -11.89 1.26 16.13
C ASP A 45 -12.34 -0.14 16.55
N SER A 46 -12.05 -1.16 15.75
CA SER A 46 -12.42 -2.54 16.04
C SER A 46 -11.30 -3.53 15.76
N SER A 47 -10.77 -4.12 16.84
CA SER A 47 -9.81 -5.21 16.75
C SER A 47 -10.40 -6.45 16.06
N ALA A 48 -11.72 -6.67 16.18
CA ALA A 48 -12.42 -7.75 15.51
C ALA A 48 -12.44 -7.54 13.99
N VAL A 49 -12.76 -6.32 13.53
CA VAL A 49 -12.72 -5.96 12.10
C VAL A 49 -11.30 -6.08 11.56
N THR A 50 -10.30 -5.52 12.26
CA THR A 50 -8.88 -5.63 11.85
C THR A 50 -8.47 -7.09 11.62
N ARG A 51 -8.79 -7.99 12.57
CA ARG A 51 -8.50 -9.43 12.45
C ARG A 51 -9.33 -10.12 11.38
N SER A 52 -10.56 -9.69 11.16
CA SER A 52 -11.44 -10.27 10.12
C SER A 52 -10.92 -9.92 8.74
N LEU A 53 -10.55 -8.65 8.52
CA LEU A 53 -10.05 -8.16 7.24
C LEU A 53 -8.70 -8.78 6.88
N THR A 54 -7.80 -8.91 7.87
CA THR A 54 -6.53 -9.64 7.68
C THR A 54 -6.77 -11.07 7.21
N ARG A 55 -7.72 -11.78 7.84
CA ARG A 55 -8.08 -13.16 7.44
C ARG A 55 -8.74 -13.22 6.07
N LEU A 56 -9.58 -12.24 5.73
CA LEU A 56 -10.20 -12.13 4.40
C LEU A 56 -9.13 -12.03 3.32
N LEU A 57 -8.18 -11.11 3.46
CA LEU A 57 -7.09 -10.93 2.49
C LEU A 57 -6.27 -12.23 2.33
N GLN A 58 -5.88 -12.85 3.44
CA GLN A 58 -5.12 -14.11 3.43
C GLN A 58 -5.88 -15.30 2.83
N ALA A 59 -7.22 -15.30 2.90
CA ALA A 59 -8.04 -16.37 2.34
C ALA A 59 -8.37 -16.15 0.86
N ARG A 60 -8.34 -14.90 0.38
CA ARG A 60 -8.77 -14.52 -0.97
C ARG A 60 -7.60 -14.27 -1.94
N LEU A 61 -6.43 -13.95 -1.42
CA LEU A 61 -5.23 -13.65 -2.20
C LEU A 61 -4.22 -14.81 -2.15
N PRO A 62 -3.26 -14.87 -3.09
CA PRO A 62 -2.21 -15.89 -3.08
C PRO A 62 -1.44 -15.96 -1.74
N PRO A 63 -0.86 -17.12 -1.40
CA PRO A 63 -0.10 -17.25 -0.15
C PRO A 63 1.16 -16.38 -0.13
N ASP A 64 1.78 -16.14 -1.29
CA ASP A 64 2.90 -15.20 -1.41
C ASP A 64 2.38 -13.76 -1.53
N ARG A 65 2.75 -12.92 -0.55
CA ARG A 65 2.37 -11.50 -0.51
C ARG A 65 3.01 -10.69 -1.62
N ALA A 66 4.16 -11.11 -2.14
CA ALA A 66 4.83 -10.42 -3.24
C ALA A 66 3.98 -10.46 -4.54
N GLU A 67 3.09 -11.45 -4.66
CA GLU A 67 2.17 -11.61 -5.79
C GLU A 67 0.90 -10.76 -5.65
N TRP A 68 0.68 -10.11 -4.50
CA TRP A 68 -0.54 -9.34 -4.27
C TRP A 68 -0.52 -8.03 -5.07
N PRO A 69 -1.67 -7.54 -5.54
CA PRO A 69 -1.79 -6.16 -6.00
C PRO A 69 -1.27 -5.17 -4.95
N PRO A 70 -0.49 -4.14 -5.34
CA PRO A 70 0.12 -3.20 -4.41
C PRO A 70 -0.85 -2.54 -3.43
N VAL A 71 -2.08 -2.27 -3.87
CA VAL A 71 -3.13 -1.70 -3.01
C VAL A 71 -3.52 -2.65 -1.86
N PHE A 72 -3.62 -3.96 -2.11
CA PHE A 72 -3.90 -4.94 -1.05
C PHE A 72 -2.71 -5.11 -0.11
N GLN A 73 -1.48 -5.00 -0.62
CA GLN A 73 -0.29 -4.96 0.23
C GLN A 73 -0.33 -3.74 1.17
N ALA A 74 -0.78 -2.58 0.68
CA ALA A 74 -0.91 -1.38 1.50
C ALA A 74 -1.99 -1.54 2.58
N TYR A 75 -3.13 -2.15 2.24
CA TYR A 75 -4.15 -2.49 3.23
C TYR A 75 -3.63 -3.47 4.29
N ASP A 76 -2.89 -4.52 3.91
CA ASP A 76 -2.28 -5.45 4.86
C ASP A 76 -1.26 -4.77 5.77
N ALA A 77 -0.40 -3.91 5.22
CA ALA A 77 0.57 -3.13 6.00
C ALA A 77 -0.14 -2.21 7.02
N ALA A 78 -1.19 -1.51 6.60
CA ALA A 78 -1.98 -0.66 7.47
C ALA A 78 -2.71 -1.49 8.55
N LEU A 79 -3.28 -2.65 8.22
CA LEU A 79 -3.90 -3.57 9.16
C LEU A 79 -2.89 -4.12 10.18
N ALA A 80 -1.68 -4.47 9.74
CA ALA A 80 -0.60 -4.90 10.62
C ALA A 80 -0.22 -3.80 11.62
N GLY A 81 -0.17 -2.54 11.17
CA GLY A 81 0.01 -1.38 12.03
C GLY A 81 -1.15 -1.17 13.01
N LEU A 82 -2.40 -1.27 12.55
CA LEU A 82 -3.60 -1.16 13.37
C LEU A 82 -3.70 -2.28 14.42
N ALA A 83 -3.21 -3.49 14.12
CA ALA A 83 -3.10 -4.54 15.12
C ALA A 83 -2.22 -4.12 16.32
N GLY A 84 -1.27 -3.20 16.11
CA GLY A 84 -0.51 -2.52 17.15
C GLY A 84 -1.40 -1.66 18.07
N LYS A 85 -2.33 -0.85 17.52
CA LYS A 85 -3.31 -0.07 18.32
C LYS A 85 -4.07 -0.97 19.30
N HIS A 86 -4.40 -2.20 18.87
CA HIS A 86 -5.17 -3.18 19.64
C HIS A 86 -4.33 -4.11 20.55
N ALA A 87 -3.00 -4.07 20.47
CA ALA A 87 -2.13 -4.93 21.28
C ALA A 87 -2.15 -4.56 22.77
N ARG A 88 -1.90 -5.53 23.66
CA ARG A 88 -1.90 -5.30 25.12
C ARG A 88 -0.58 -4.71 25.63
N LEU A 89 0.54 -5.20 25.10
CA LEU A 89 1.87 -4.81 25.57
C LEU A 89 2.39 -3.60 24.79
N PRO A 90 2.94 -2.56 25.46
CA PRO A 90 3.45 -1.36 24.80
C PRO A 90 4.49 -1.65 23.71
N TRP A 91 5.39 -2.61 23.95
CA TRP A 91 6.42 -3.01 22.97
C TRP A 91 5.82 -3.58 21.69
N ASP A 92 4.78 -4.42 21.82
CA ASP A 92 4.07 -4.98 20.66
C ASP A 92 3.32 -3.88 19.89
N LYS A 93 2.73 -2.90 20.60
CA LYS A 93 2.11 -1.74 19.94
C LYS A 93 3.12 -1.03 19.06
N TYR A 94 4.28 -0.68 19.64
CA TYR A 94 5.31 0.06 18.95
C TYR A 94 5.86 -0.69 17.73
N ASN A 95 6.24 -1.95 17.90
CA ASN A 95 6.84 -2.74 16.82
C ASN A 95 5.87 -2.97 15.67
N ARG A 96 4.60 -3.29 15.97
CA ARG A 96 3.58 -3.50 14.93
C ARG A 96 3.27 -2.21 14.17
N THR A 97 3.11 -1.09 14.88
CA THR A 97 2.90 0.21 14.24
C THR A 97 4.09 0.61 13.37
N ARG A 98 5.33 0.41 13.84
CA ARG A 98 6.55 0.66 13.04
C ARG A 98 6.63 -0.23 11.81
N ALA A 99 6.29 -1.51 11.93
CA ALA A 99 6.29 -2.43 10.80
C ALA A 99 5.25 -2.03 9.74
N GLY A 100 4.04 -1.65 10.16
CA GLY A 100 3.02 -1.13 9.25
C GLY A 100 3.45 0.16 8.54
N LEU A 101 4.06 1.10 9.29
CA LEU A 101 4.60 2.33 8.71
C LEU A 101 5.69 2.05 7.67
N ALA A 102 6.66 1.19 7.99
CA ALA A 102 7.73 0.82 7.08
C ALA A 102 7.20 0.16 5.78
N GLY A 103 6.18 -0.69 5.89
CA GLY A 103 5.52 -1.28 4.73
C GLY A 103 4.84 -0.24 3.85
N LEU A 104 4.10 0.70 4.45
CA LEU A 104 3.46 1.80 3.73
C LEU A 104 4.48 2.74 3.08
N ASP A 105 5.61 3.02 3.75
CA ASP A 105 6.70 3.82 3.19
C ASP A 105 7.31 3.18 1.95
N ALA A 106 7.61 1.88 2.01
CA ALA A 106 8.14 1.14 0.88
C ALA A 106 7.16 1.14 -0.31
N LEU A 107 5.87 0.90 -0.05
CA LEU A 107 4.84 0.87 -1.09
C LEU A 107 4.60 2.25 -1.72
N ALA A 108 4.54 3.31 -0.92
CA ALA A 108 4.37 4.67 -1.46
C ALA A 108 5.59 5.13 -2.26
N ALA A 109 6.79 4.67 -1.91
CA ALA A 109 8.00 4.91 -2.69
C ALA A 109 8.02 4.12 -4.01
N ALA A 110 7.57 2.87 -4.00
CA ALA A 110 7.49 2.02 -5.19
C ALA A 110 6.36 2.43 -6.14
N HIS A 111 5.27 3.00 -5.60
CA HIS A 111 4.08 3.39 -6.34
C HIS A 111 3.74 4.87 -6.10
N PRO A 112 4.62 5.80 -6.53
CA PRO A 112 4.51 7.22 -6.18
C PRO A 112 3.30 7.90 -6.81
N GLU A 113 2.69 7.31 -7.83
CA GLU A 113 1.49 7.81 -8.50
C GLU A 113 0.20 7.24 -7.90
N SER A 114 0.27 6.27 -6.99
CA SER A 114 -0.94 5.67 -6.41
C SER A 114 -1.56 6.57 -5.36
N ILE A 115 -2.76 7.08 -5.65
CA ILE A 115 -3.54 7.91 -4.74
C ILE A 115 -3.96 7.08 -3.52
N GLU A 116 -4.41 5.85 -3.71
CA GLU A 116 -4.93 5.03 -2.62
C GLU A 116 -3.83 4.63 -1.63
N ILE A 117 -2.66 4.22 -2.11
CA ILE A 117 -1.51 3.86 -1.25
C ILE A 117 -1.04 5.08 -0.44
N ARG A 118 -0.92 6.25 -1.08
CA ARG A 118 -0.54 7.49 -0.38
C ARG A 118 -1.60 7.95 0.61
N ALA A 119 -2.88 7.83 0.26
CA ALA A 119 -3.97 8.17 1.16
C ALA A 119 -3.96 7.27 2.41
N LEU A 120 -3.75 5.96 2.23
CA LEU A 120 -3.59 5.03 3.35
C LEU A 120 -2.44 5.44 4.26
N ARG A 121 -1.27 5.76 3.68
CA ARG A 121 -0.12 6.22 4.47
C ARG A 121 -0.40 7.55 5.18
N PHE A 122 -1.02 8.52 4.50
CA PHE A 122 -1.40 9.80 5.07
C PHE A 122 -2.30 9.64 6.31
N PHE A 123 -3.42 8.93 6.17
CA PHE A 123 -4.37 8.75 7.27
C PHE A 123 -3.77 7.91 8.40
N PHE A 124 -2.95 6.92 8.06
CA PHE A 124 -2.21 6.14 9.06
C PHE A 124 -1.29 7.05 9.87
N CYS A 125 -0.40 7.82 9.21
CA CYS A 125 0.56 8.73 9.84
C CYS A 125 -0.11 9.80 10.70
N ARG A 126 -1.21 10.39 10.20
CA ARG A 126 -2.01 11.38 10.95
C ARG A 126 -2.62 10.85 12.23
N GLY A 127 -2.90 9.55 12.30
CA GLY A 127 -3.44 8.90 13.49
C GLY A 127 -2.37 8.51 14.52
N LEU A 128 -1.08 8.70 14.22
CA LEU A 128 0.01 8.28 15.10
C LEU A 128 0.38 9.36 16.14
N PRO A 129 0.79 8.95 17.35
CA PRO A 129 1.45 9.86 18.29
C PRO A 129 2.79 10.39 17.76
N ASP A 130 3.20 11.56 18.25
CA ASP A 130 4.45 12.24 17.85
C ASP A 130 5.72 11.41 18.02
N LEU A 131 5.73 10.41 18.92
CA LEU A 131 6.83 9.47 19.09
C LEU A 131 7.23 8.76 17.78
N PHE A 132 6.28 8.59 16.85
CA PHE A 132 6.55 7.97 15.56
C PHE A 132 7.18 8.93 14.54
N GLN A 133 7.18 10.24 14.80
CA GLN A 133 7.73 11.30 13.93
C GLN A 133 7.14 11.26 12.52
N ALA A 134 5.86 10.90 12.40
CA ALA A 134 5.18 10.69 11.12
C ALA A 134 4.54 11.95 10.52
N GLY A 135 4.58 13.08 11.24
CA GLY A 135 4.01 14.37 10.81
C GLY A 135 4.54 14.85 9.46
N PRO A 136 5.87 14.95 9.25
CA PRO A 136 6.43 15.36 7.97
C PRO A 136 6.03 14.45 6.80
N THR A 137 5.91 13.14 7.03
CA THR A 137 5.44 12.19 6.02
C THR A 137 3.97 12.46 5.65
N ALA A 138 3.11 12.71 6.63
CA ALA A 138 1.71 13.06 6.37
C ALA A 138 1.58 14.39 5.62
N GLU A 139 2.37 15.40 5.95
CA GLU A 139 2.37 16.69 5.24
C GLU A 139 2.82 16.52 3.77
N ALA A 140 3.87 15.74 3.54
CA ALA A 140 4.36 15.43 2.20
C ALA A 140 3.34 14.65 1.37
N ASP A 141 2.66 13.66 1.96
CA ASP A 141 1.60 12.93 1.27
C ASP A 141 0.40 13.80 0.95
N LEU A 142 -0.02 14.69 1.86
CA LEU A 142 -1.13 15.60 1.59
C LEU A 142 -0.85 16.52 0.38
N ALA A 143 0.38 17.06 0.31
CA ALA A 143 0.80 17.88 -0.82
C ALA A 143 0.81 17.05 -2.13
N ALA A 144 1.43 15.88 -2.11
CA ALA A 144 1.50 14.99 -3.28
C ALA A 144 0.12 14.52 -3.73
N LEU A 145 -0.78 14.17 -2.80
CA LEU A 145 -2.16 13.79 -3.10
C LEU A 145 -2.91 14.94 -3.75
N ALA A 146 -2.79 16.15 -3.22
CA ALA A 146 -3.43 17.32 -3.83
C ALA A 146 -2.97 17.55 -5.27
N ASP A 147 -1.67 17.34 -5.56
CA ASP A 147 -1.12 17.40 -6.93
C ASP A 147 -1.67 16.28 -7.82
N LEU A 148 -1.72 15.04 -7.32
CA LEU A 148 -2.27 13.89 -8.02
C LEU A 148 -3.74 14.10 -8.39
N PHE A 149 -4.54 14.65 -7.47
CA PHE A 149 -5.94 14.99 -7.73
C PHE A 149 -6.06 16.10 -8.77
N ALA A 150 -5.29 17.18 -8.65
CA ALA A 150 -5.36 18.33 -9.56
C ALA A 150 -5.02 17.99 -11.01
N ARG A 151 -4.12 17.03 -11.23
CA ARG A 151 -3.76 16.56 -12.58
C ARG A 151 -4.58 15.37 -13.08
N GLY A 152 -5.53 14.87 -12.28
CA GLY A 152 -6.33 13.71 -12.64
C GLY A 152 -5.53 12.40 -12.74
N ALA A 153 -4.45 12.24 -11.98
CA ALA A 153 -3.64 11.02 -12.01
C ALA A 153 -4.35 9.85 -11.33
N ASP A 154 -3.89 8.63 -11.63
CA ASP A 154 -4.34 7.35 -11.06
C ASP A 154 -5.80 6.99 -11.37
N ASP A 155 -5.98 6.34 -12.51
CA ASP A 155 -7.28 5.81 -12.98
C ASP A 155 -7.66 4.49 -12.30
N SER A 156 -6.78 3.91 -11.47
CA SER A 156 -7.07 2.65 -10.77
C SER A 156 -8.06 2.83 -9.60
N VAL A 157 -8.24 4.07 -9.14
CA VAL A 157 -9.16 4.41 -8.06
C VAL A 157 -10.57 4.66 -8.62
N ALA A 158 -11.53 3.82 -8.22
CA ALA A 158 -12.92 3.96 -8.64
C ALA A 158 -13.47 5.36 -8.36
N GLY A 159 -14.25 5.91 -9.30
CA GLY A 159 -14.66 7.33 -9.26
C GLY A 159 -15.37 7.76 -7.97
N ASP A 160 -16.21 6.90 -7.39
CA ASP A 160 -16.94 7.19 -6.16
C ASP A 160 -16.00 7.23 -4.95
N TYR A 161 -15.12 6.24 -4.85
CA TYR A 161 -14.08 6.18 -3.81
C TYR A 161 -13.08 7.33 -3.95
N ARG A 162 -12.69 7.69 -5.18
CA ARG A 162 -11.85 8.85 -5.49
C ARG A 162 -12.47 10.15 -4.96
N ARG A 163 -13.76 10.38 -5.17
CA ARG A 163 -14.47 11.56 -4.63
C ARG A 163 -14.49 11.56 -3.11
N LYS A 164 -14.73 10.40 -2.49
CA LYS A 164 -14.69 10.24 -1.03
C LYS A 164 -13.31 10.56 -0.45
N LEU A 165 -12.24 10.05 -1.06
CA LEU A 165 -10.85 10.35 -0.67
C LEU A 165 -10.55 11.85 -0.81
N ARG A 166 -10.94 12.46 -1.93
CA ARG A 166 -10.76 13.91 -2.16
C ARG A 166 -11.44 14.72 -1.05
N GLN A 167 -12.66 14.37 -0.68
CA GLN A 167 -13.42 15.03 0.39
C GLN A 167 -12.74 14.86 1.76
N ALA A 168 -12.31 13.63 2.11
CA ALA A 168 -11.63 13.38 3.38
C ALA A 168 -10.28 14.12 3.48
N LEU A 169 -9.52 14.18 2.39
CA LEU A 169 -8.27 14.94 2.32
C LEU A 169 -8.53 16.44 2.42
N ARG A 170 -9.59 16.92 1.76
CA ARG A 170 -10.04 18.31 1.83
C ARG A 170 -10.28 18.66 3.30
N GLU A 171 -11.12 17.91 4.01
CA GLU A 171 -11.40 18.11 5.45
C GLU A 171 -10.15 18.03 6.34
N ALA A 172 -9.21 17.16 5.98
CA ALA A 172 -7.96 17.00 6.71
C ALA A 172 -6.96 18.15 6.46
N ALA A 173 -7.06 18.85 5.33
CA ALA A 173 -6.12 19.91 4.94
C ALA A 173 -6.36 21.22 5.72
N PRO A 174 -5.30 21.91 6.20
CA PRO A 174 -5.45 23.20 6.85
C PRO A 174 -6.16 24.22 5.96
N ALA A 175 -7.06 25.01 6.56
CA ALA A 175 -7.78 26.06 5.84
C ALA A 175 -6.79 27.05 5.18
N GLY A 176 -7.05 27.39 3.91
CA GLY A 176 -6.18 28.28 3.14
C GLY A 176 -4.86 27.68 2.63
N SER A 177 -4.54 26.43 3.00
CA SER A 177 -3.34 25.76 2.47
C SER A 177 -3.41 25.56 0.96
N GLU A 178 -2.24 25.46 0.32
CA GLU A 178 -2.14 25.15 -1.10
C GLU A 178 -2.80 23.81 -1.46
N ALA A 179 -2.58 22.79 -0.63
CA ALA A 179 -3.23 21.49 -0.78
C ALA A 179 -4.77 21.62 -0.78
N ARG A 180 -5.34 22.41 0.14
CA ARG A 180 -6.78 22.66 0.18
C ARG A 180 -7.28 23.33 -1.11
N ARG A 181 -6.56 24.34 -1.63
CA ARG A 181 -6.92 25.01 -2.89
C ARG A 181 -6.90 24.06 -4.09
N LYS A 182 -5.88 23.20 -4.18
CA LYS A 182 -5.77 22.17 -5.22
C LYS A 182 -6.89 21.13 -5.14
N LEU A 183 -7.25 20.71 -3.92
CA LEU A 183 -8.36 19.78 -3.69
C LEU A 183 -9.73 20.41 -3.96
N ASP A 184 -9.87 21.74 -3.86
CA ASP A 184 -11.11 22.48 -4.14
C ASP A 184 -11.30 22.82 -5.63
N ALA A 185 -10.26 22.67 -6.46
CA ALA A 185 -10.38 22.81 -7.90
C ALA A 185 -11.41 21.79 -8.46
N PRO A 186 -12.04 22.03 -9.62
CA PRO A 186 -12.87 21.02 -10.26
C PRO A 186 -12.11 19.71 -10.51
#